data_AF-A0A5C7J7S4-F1
#
_entry.id   AF-A0A5C7J7S4-F1
#
_cell.length_a   1.000
_cell.length_b   1.000
_cell.length_c   1.000
_cell.angle_alpha   90.00
_cell.angle_beta   90.00
_cell.angle_gamma   90.00
#
_symmetry.space_group_name_H-M   'P 1'
#
loop_
_entity.id
_entity.type
_entity.pdbx_description
1 polymer ?
#
loop_
_entity_poly.entity_id
_entity_poly.type
_entity_poly.pdbx_seq_one_letter_code
_entity_poly.pdbx_strand_id
1 'polypeptide(L)' 'MATRRYKLSVGEGEFSVTEEVGSAVNSDTVEVTVELAATAVNITGGQRQILKAEVLDCLKKIQNHITKGNWPPA' A
#
# COMPACT_ATOMS: atom_id res chain seq x y z
N MET A 1 -8.50 -10.14 -16.30
CA MET A 1 -8.59 -9.08 -15.27
C MET A 1 -7.20 -8.88 -14.71
N ALA A 2 -6.69 -7.65 -14.76
CA ALA A 2 -5.33 -7.34 -14.37
C ALA A 2 -5.20 -7.27 -12.85
N THR A 3 -4.08 -7.74 -12.30
CA THR A 3 -3.77 -7.58 -10.87
C THR A 3 -3.68 -6.09 -10.55
N ARG A 4 -4.20 -5.66 -9.39
CA ARG A 4 -4.10 -4.26 -8.93
C ARG A 4 -3.23 -4.19 -7.70
N ARG A 5 -2.16 -3.40 -7.78
CA ARG A 5 -1.25 -3.16 -6.65
C ARG A 5 -1.59 -1.83 -6.01
N TYR A 6 -1.89 -1.87 -4.72
CA TYR A 6 -2.14 -0.69 -3.90
C TYR A 6 -0.86 -0.32 -3.16
N LYS A 7 -0.42 0.93 -3.32
CA LYS A 7 0.77 1.47 -2.64
C LYS A 7 0.38 2.67 -1.81
N LEU A 8 0.94 2.73 -0.60
CA LEU A 8 0.80 3.86 0.30
C LEU A 8 2.08 3.99 1.12
N SER A 9 2.62 5.20 1.17
CA SER A 9 3.79 5.52 1.97
C SER A 9 3.39 5.90 3.40
N VAL A 10 4.32 5.74 4.33
CA VAL A 10 4.12 6.16 5.72
C VAL A 10 3.80 7.65 5.78
N GLY A 11 2.76 8.00 6.55
CA GLY A 11 2.31 9.38 6.72
C GLY A 11 1.30 9.85 5.67
N GLU A 12 1.12 9.11 4.57
CA GLU A 12 0.11 9.43 3.57
C GLU A 12 -1.32 9.11 4.06
N GLY A 13 -2.28 9.85 3.49
CA GLY A 13 -3.70 9.69 3.78
C GLY A 13 -4.33 8.56 2.97
N GLU A 14 -5.51 8.09 3.39
CA GLU A 14 -6.24 7.01 2.69
C GLU A 14 -6.67 7.38 1.26
N PHE A 15 -6.70 8.66 0.90
CA PHE A 15 -6.99 9.13 -0.46
C PHE A 15 -5.74 9.25 -1.36
N SER A 16 -4.55 8.96 -0.81
CA SER A 16 -3.27 9.02 -1.52
C SER A 16 -2.80 7.65 -2.02
N VAL A 17 -3.66 6.63 -1.92
CA VAL A 17 -3.34 5.28 -2.37
C VAL A 17 -3.09 5.30 -3.88
N THR A 18 -1.87 4.94 -4.28
CA THR A 18 -1.49 4.80 -5.68
C THR A 18 -1.83 3.39 -6.15
N GLU A 19 -2.44 3.29 -7.33
CA GLU A 19 -2.86 2.03 -7.92
C GLU A 19 -2.08 1.76 -9.20
N GLU A 20 -1.46 0.59 -9.28
CA GLU A 20 -0.72 0.17 -10.45
C GLU A 20 -1.31 -1.10 -11.04
N VAL A 21 -1.45 -1.13 -12.37
CA VAL A 21 -1.88 -2.30 -13.10
C VAL A 21 -0.70 -3.26 -13.22
N GLY A 22 -0.85 -4.45 -12.64
CA GLY A 22 0.09 -5.56 -12.77
C GLY A 22 -0.35 -6.56 -13.85
N SER A 23 0.61 -7.34 -14.33
CA SER A 23 0.33 -8.52 -15.16
C SER A 23 -0.52 -9.51 -14.36
N ALA A 24 -1.53 -10.11 -14.98
CA ALA A 24 -2.40 -11.08 -14.33
C ALA A 24 -1.57 -12.31 -13.90
N VAL A 25 -1.40 -12.48 -12.59
CA VAL A 25 -0.88 -13.71 -11.97
C VAL A 25 -2.03 -14.25 -11.13
N ASN A 26 -2.32 -15.55 -11.26
CA ASN A 26 -3.37 -16.35 -10.61
C ASN A 26 -4.37 -15.58 -9.70
N SER A 27 -5.64 -15.57 -10.10
CA SER A 27 -6.70 -14.70 -9.56
C SER A 27 -7.19 -15.03 -8.14
N ASP A 28 -6.60 -15.98 -7.44
CA ASP A 28 -7.06 -16.50 -6.15
C ASP A 28 -6.22 -16.03 -4.94
N THR A 29 -5.22 -15.17 -5.16
CA THR A 29 -4.31 -14.72 -4.10
C THR A 29 -4.34 -13.22 -3.88
N VAL A 30 -4.21 -12.80 -2.60
CA VAL A 30 -3.94 -11.42 -2.19
C VAL A 30 -2.52 -11.36 -1.66
N GLU A 31 -1.67 -10.58 -2.32
CA GLU A 31 -0.26 -10.42 -1.96
C GLU A 31 0.00 -9.07 -1.27
N VAL A 32 0.85 -9.08 -0.24
CA VAL A 32 1.31 -7.87 0.45
C VAL A 32 2.83 -7.82 0.37
N THR A 33 3.36 -6.74 -0.19
CA THR A 33 4.80 -6.46 -0.20
C THR A 33 5.08 -5.28 0.72
N VAL A 34 6.00 -5.44 1.67
CA VAL A 34 6.44 -4.38 2.58
C VAL A 34 7.93 -4.17 2.37
N GLU A 35 8.32 -2.94 2.02
CA GLU A 35 9.71 -2.55 1.91
C GLU A 35 10.30 -2.33 3.31
N LEU A 36 11.31 -3.13 3.68
CA LEU A 36 11.93 -3.14 5.01
C LEU A 36 13.33 -2.53 5.04
N ALA A 37 13.77 -1.91 3.95
CA ALA A 37 15.05 -1.20 3.90
C ALA A 37 15.21 -0.19 5.07
N ALA A 38 16.43 -0.05 5.59
CA ALA A 38 16.76 0.84 6.71
C ALA A 38 16.45 2.33 6.43
N THR A 39 16.23 2.66 5.16
CA THR A 39 15.98 3.99 4.64
C THR A 39 14.55 4.19 4.14
N ALA A 40 13.63 3.26 4.45
CA ALA A 40 12.29 3.20 3.85
C ALA A 40 11.39 4.40 4.21
N VAL A 41 11.62 5.07 5.34
CA VAL A 41 10.82 6.24 5.74
C VAL A 41 11.70 7.48 5.83
N ASN A 42 11.41 8.47 4.99
CA ASN A 42 12.03 9.79 5.05
C ASN A 42 11.45 10.57 6.23
N ILE A 43 12.32 11.05 7.11
CA ILE A 43 11.97 11.91 8.25
C ILE A 43 12.77 13.20 8.16
N THR A 44 12.34 14.25 8.88
CA THR A 44 13.11 15.50 8.95
C THR A 44 14.51 15.21 9.49
N GLY A 45 15.53 15.46 8.68
CA GLY A 45 16.93 15.29 9.08
C GLY A 45 17.48 13.87 8.98
N GLY A 46 16.78 12.92 8.35
CA GLY A 46 17.34 11.58 8.11
C GLY A 46 16.36 10.56 7.54
N GLN A 47 16.74 9.30 7.66
CA GLN A 47 15.90 8.17 7.28
C GLN A 47 15.89 7.16 8.42
N ARG A 48 14.80 6.41 8.53
CA ARG A 48 14.68 5.33 9.49
C ARG A 48 13.94 4.14 8.90
N GLN A 49 14.00 3.04 9.63
CA GLN A 49 13.18 1.86 9.39
C GLN A 49 11.71 2.17 9.60
N ILE A 50 10.88 1.51 8.80
CA ILE A 50 9.43 1.48 8.98
C ILE A 50 9.07 0.71 10.25
N LEU A 51 8.15 1.25 11.04
CA LEU A 51 7.68 0.59 12.25
C LEU A 51 6.47 -0.30 11.93
N LYS A 52 6.31 -1.40 12.68
CA LYS A 52 5.15 -2.30 12.55
C LYS A 52 3.81 -1.56 12.62
N ALA A 53 3.69 -0.59 13.54
CA ALA A 53 2.46 0.18 13.70
C ALA A 53 2.09 0.98 12.43
N GLU A 54 3.10 1.45 11.69
CA GLU A 54 2.91 2.24 10.48
C GLU A 54 2.52 1.35 9.30
N VAL A 55 3.09 0.15 9.21
CA VAL A 55 2.65 -0.87 8.25
C VAL A 55 1.17 -1.19 8.46
N LEU A 56 0.77 -1.45 9.72
CA LEU A 56 -0.64 -1.76 10.05
C LEU A 56 -1.58 -0.60 9.76
N ASP A 57 -1.16 0.64 10.04
CA ASP A 57 -1.93 1.84 9.69
C ASP A 57 -2.09 1.98 8.18
N CYS A 58 -1.02 1.77 7.41
CA CYS A 58 -1.08 1.81 5.95
C CYS A 58 -2.03 0.74 5.39
N LEU A 59 -1.96 -0.50 5.90
CA LEU A 59 -2.87 -1.58 5.49
C LEU A 59 -4.32 -1.23 5.78
N LYS A 60 -4.63 -0.64 6.95
CA LYS A 60 -5.98 -0.20 7.29
C LYS A 60 -6.48 0.90 6.36
N LYS A 61 -5.62 1.86 6.00
CA LYS A 61 -5.96 2.93 5.03
C LYS A 61 -6.20 2.38 3.63
N ILE A 62 -5.39 1.43 3.17
CA ILE A 62 -5.60 0.75 1.89
C ILE A 62 -6.92 -0.03 1.91
N GLN A 63 -7.21 -0.75 2.99
CA GLN A 63 -8.49 -1.45 3.16
C GLN A 63 -9.67 -0.46 3.09
N ASN A 64 -9.58 0.69 3.76
CA ASN A 64 -10.61 1.73 3.70
C ASN A 64 -10.79 2.25 2.27
N HIS A 65 -9.70 2.52 1.54
CA HIS A 65 -9.73 2.95 0.15
C HIS A 65 -10.46 1.93 -0.74
N ILE A 66 -10.13 0.65 -0.60
CA ILE A 66 -10.80 -0.44 -1.34
C ILE A 66 -12.29 -0.53 -0.98
N THR A 67 -12.62 -0.43 0.30
CA THR A 67 -14.00 -0.61 0.80
C THR A 67 -14.91 0.57 0.43
N LYS A 68 -14.36 1.80 0.42
CA LYS A 68 -15.09 3.02 0.08
C LYS A 68 -15.13 3.29 -1.44
N GLY A 69 -14.15 2.77 -2.17
CA GLY A 69 -14.07 2.87 -3.62
C GLY A 69 -15.01 1.91 -4.34
N ASN A 70 -15.19 2.11 -5.64
CA ASN A 70 -15.92 1.17 -6.48
C ASN A 70 -15.08 -0.10 -6.67
N TRP A 71 -15.69 -1.26 -6.40
CA TRP A 71 -15.07 -2.57 -6.59
C TRP A 71 -16.01 -3.52 -7.35
N PRO A 72 -15.54 -4.25 -8.38
CA PRO A 72 -14.21 -4.17 -8.97
C PRO A 72 -14.01 -2.81 -9.69
N PRO A 73 -12.78 -2.28 -9.73
CA PRO A 73 -12.53 -1.05 -10.45
C PRO A 73 -12.77 -1.25 -11.95
N ALA A 74 -13.37 -0.25 -12.58
CA ALA A 74 -13.68 -0.23 -14.02
C ALA A 74 -12.43 -0.36 -14.89
#